data_AF-A0A7Z9FXG3-F1
#
_entry.id   AF-A0A7Z9FXG3-F1
#
_cell.length_a   1.000
_cell.length_b   1.000
_cell.length_c   1.000
_cell.angle_alpha   90.00
_cell.angle_beta   90.00
_cell.angle_gamma   90.00
#
_symmetry.space_group_name_H-M   'P 1'
#
loop_
_entity.id
_entity.type
_entity.pdbx_description
1 polymer ?
#
loop_
_entity_poly.entity_id
_entity_poly.type
_entity_poly.pdbx_seq_one_letter_code
_entity_poly.pdbx_strand_id
1 'polypeptide(L)'
;MDITPKQFPVVVSGGFLESTASEVNEPLHARALVLDDGQNRIAVCVVDTLVMACKLIDQAKHTASQTTGIPTSHMLIAVTHTHSAPSVMGALGTGIEEDYARLLPDLIAQSIAQAVVNLRPAQIGFKMVEDFQHTNCHRWIRRPDHIGLDPFGQETVRAMMHPGYQNPDYIGPAGPKDADLSILAVQPLDGCPLALLANYSMHYFGAQPVSADYFGLFAWKLAAPLKTANLEPPFVGIMSQGTSGDLHWMDYSEPQKPIDIGTYTDQIVEVVYQAWQQINYRDWLPYARTTLGSVIIVLSLWLLGLNSHTYAKLNTDLINAMPITEQLPAHTILASGAGECTLPNCPGEWNGFAVAFGQNRNMLTRLVIWNATWQLAKTW
;
A
#
# COMPACT_ATOMS: atom_id res chain seq x y z
N MET A 1 -4.30 -16.65 -4.08
CA MET A 1 -5.20 -17.46 -3.23
C MET A 1 -6.56 -16.78 -3.19
N ASP A 2 -7.65 -17.50 -3.45
CA ASP A 2 -9.02 -16.99 -3.25
C ASP A 2 -9.27 -16.85 -1.73
N ILE A 3 -9.63 -15.65 -1.29
CA ILE A 3 -9.97 -15.35 0.10
C ILE A 3 -11.41 -14.86 0.24
N THR A 4 -12.25 -15.07 -0.76
CA THR A 4 -13.64 -14.64 -0.75
C THR A 4 -14.41 -15.31 0.39
N PRO A 5 -15.16 -14.57 1.23
CA PRO A 5 -15.95 -15.15 2.30
C PRO A 5 -16.94 -16.20 1.76
N LYS A 6 -17.17 -17.25 2.55
CA LYS A 6 -18.10 -18.34 2.19
C LYS A 6 -19.39 -18.32 3.01
N GLN A 7 -19.47 -17.44 4.01
CA GLN A 7 -20.63 -17.26 4.89
C GLN A 7 -21.14 -15.83 4.74
N PHE A 8 -22.46 -15.66 4.76
CA PHE A 8 -23.14 -14.38 4.55
C PHE A 8 -24.35 -14.27 5.50
N PRO A 9 -24.79 -13.05 5.87
CA PRO A 9 -24.19 -11.76 5.50
C PRO A 9 -22.83 -11.51 6.16
N VAL A 10 -22.04 -10.61 5.61
CA VAL A 10 -20.76 -10.17 6.17
C VAL A 10 -20.78 -8.67 6.44
N VAL A 11 -20.15 -8.25 7.54
CA VAL A 11 -19.89 -6.84 7.83
C VAL A 11 -18.84 -6.30 6.85
N VAL A 12 -19.15 -5.20 6.16
CA VAL A 12 -18.29 -4.56 5.15
C VAL A 12 -17.60 -3.34 5.73
N SER A 13 -16.29 -3.24 5.52
CA SER A 13 -15.46 -2.13 6.00
C SER A 13 -15.27 -1.06 4.93
N GLY A 14 -15.27 0.22 5.31
CA GLY A 14 -14.94 1.35 4.42
C GLY A 14 -16.02 2.44 4.34
N GLY A 15 -17.22 2.18 4.84
CA GLY A 15 -18.26 3.18 5.02
C GLY A 15 -18.09 3.98 6.32
N PHE A 16 -18.71 5.16 6.38
CA PHE A 16 -18.84 5.93 7.63
C PHE A 16 -19.85 5.30 8.60
N LEU A 17 -20.76 4.48 8.06
CA LEU A 17 -21.71 3.70 8.82
C LEU A 17 -21.48 2.22 8.50
N GLU A 18 -21.68 1.39 9.51
CA GLU A 18 -21.64 -0.06 9.34
C GLU A 18 -22.68 -0.50 8.30
N SER A 19 -22.25 -1.38 7.41
CA SER A 19 -23.11 -2.00 6.40
C SER A 19 -22.77 -3.47 6.25
N THR A 20 -23.69 -4.23 5.70
CA THR A 20 -23.52 -5.66 5.45
C THR A 20 -23.76 -5.98 3.98
N ALA A 21 -23.04 -6.97 3.46
CA ALA A 21 -23.30 -7.55 2.14
C ALA A 21 -23.75 -8.99 2.28
N SER A 22 -24.67 -9.42 1.41
CA SER A 22 -25.23 -10.79 1.39
C SER A 22 -24.73 -11.63 0.22
N GLU A 23 -23.95 -11.03 -0.69
CA GLU A 23 -23.44 -11.68 -1.89
C GLU A 23 -22.06 -11.15 -2.29
N VAL A 24 -21.42 -11.88 -3.20
CA VAL A 24 -20.13 -11.53 -3.80
C VAL A 24 -20.39 -10.85 -5.14
N ASN A 25 -19.89 -9.63 -5.32
CA ASN A 25 -19.83 -8.99 -6.63
C ASN A 25 -18.58 -9.44 -7.39
N GLU A 26 -17.42 -9.41 -6.72
CA GLU A 26 -16.14 -9.81 -7.30
C GLU A 26 -15.28 -10.58 -6.29
N PRO A 27 -14.48 -11.57 -6.73
CA PRO A 27 -13.68 -12.38 -5.83
C PRO A 27 -12.53 -11.59 -5.20
N LEU A 28 -12.26 -11.89 -3.93
CA LEU A 28 -11.14 -11.34 -3.17
C LEU A 28 -9.94 -12.29 -3.21
N HIS A 29 -8.73 -11.75 -3.24
CA HIS A 29 -7.52 -12.56 -3.24
C HIS A 29 -6.45 -12.07 -2.26
N ALA A 30 -5.67 -13.03 -1.75
CA ALA A 30 -4.30 -12.79 -1.30
C ALA A 30 -3.36 -13.16 -2.45
N ARG A 31 -2.50 -12.23 -2.86
CA ARG A 31 -1.56 -12.42 -3.98
C ARG A 31 -0.14 -12.32 -3.45
N ALA A 32 0.66 -13.36 -3.64
CA ALA A 32 2.00 -13.45 -3.09
C ALA A 32 3.05 -13.53 -4.21
N LEU A 33 4.16 -12.80 -4.01
CA LEU A 33 5.37 -12.86 -4.79
C LEU A 33 6.51 -13.28 -3.85
N VAL A 34 7.17 -14.39 -4.18
CA VAL A 34 8.37 -14.85 -3.47
C VAL A 34 9.55 -14.72 -4.40
N LEU A 35 10.61 -14.08 -3.91
CA LEU A 35 11.89 -13.97 -4.61
C LEU A 35 12.93 -14.78 -3.85
N ASP A 36 13.63 -15.67 -4.55
CA ASP A 36 14.68 -16.53 -4.02
C ASP A 36 15.99 -16.24 -4.75
N ASP A 37 17.01 -15.92 -3.96
CA ASP A 37 18.32 -15.53 -4.44
C ASP A 37 19.36 -16.68 -4.30
N GLY A 38 18.90 -17.86 -3.85
CA GLY A 38 19.69 -19.05 -3.54
C GLY A 38 20.28 -19.08 -2.13
N GLN A 39 20.33 -17.93 -1.44
CA GLN A 39 20.78 -17.79 -0.05
C GLN A 39 19.65 -17.30 0.87
N ASN A 40 18.79 -16.43 0.37
CA ASN A 40 17.71 -15.76 1.07
C ASN A 40 16.44 -15.82 0.23
N ARG A 41 15.31 -15.90 0.94
CA ARG A 41 13.98 -15.71 0.37
C ARG A 41 13.33 -14.51 1.02
N ILE A 42 12.62 -13.74 0.20
CA ILE A 42 11.69 -12.70 0.67
C ILE A 42 10.29 -12.97 0.10
N ALA A 43 9.26 -12.60 0.86
CA ALA A 43 7.87 -12.70 0.44
C ALA A 43 7.18 -11.35 0.55
N VAL A 44 6.49 -10.96 -0.52
CA VAL A 44 5.54 -9.84 -0.53
C VAL A 44 4.16 -10.41 -0.76
N CYS A 45 3.20 -10.12 0.10
CA CYS A 45 1.80 -10.51 -0.09
C CYS A 45 0.89 -9.29 0.02
N VAL A 46 0.03 -9.09 -0.98
CA VAL A 46 -1.00 -8.05 -0.97
C VAL A 46 -2.37 -8.70 -0.87
N VAL A 47 -3.17 -8.22 0.08
CA VAL A 47 -4.45 -8.83 0.47
C VAL A 47 -5.59 -7.87 0.15
N ASP A 48 -6.63 -8.36 -0.54
CA ASP A 48 -7.82 -7.58 -0.86
C ASP A 48 -8.69 -7.36 0.40
N THR A 49 -8.38 -6.32 1.17
CA THR A 49 -9.15 -5.87 2.34
C THR A 49 -8.87 -4.39 2.64
N LEU A 50 -9.64 -3.77 3.53
CA LEU A 50 -9.47 -2.37 3.90
C LEU A 50 -8.20 -2.16 4.74
N VAL A 51 -8.17 -2.75 5.93
CA VAL A 51 -7.09 -2.60 6.92
C VAL A 51 -6.96 -3.89 7.70
N MET A 52 -5.75 -4.16 8.22
CA MET A 52 -5.46 -5.36 8.99
C MET A 52 -4.69 -5.03 10.26
N ALA A 53 -5.11 -5.64 11.38
CA ALA A 53 -4.41 -5.51 12.64
C ALA A 53 -3.03 -6.19 12.59
N CYS A 54 -2.04 -5.61 13.26
CA CYS A 54 -0.68 -6.17 13.35
C CYS A 54 -0.69 -7.63 13.84
N LYS A 55 -1.53 -7.96 14.82
CA LYS A 55 -1.66 -9.33 15.33
C LYS A 55 -2.09 -10.35 14.26
N LEU A 56 -3.01 -9.95 13.37
CA LEU A 56 -3.47 -10.81 12.26
C LEU A 56 -2.33 -11.02 11.25
N ILE A 57 -1.61 -9.95 10.93
CA ILE A 57 -0.41 -9.99 10.07
C ILE A 57 0.67 -10.90 10.67
N ASP A 58 0.97 -10.74 11.95
CA ASP A 58 2.00 -11.51 12.65
C ASP A 58 1.65 -13.00 12.71
N GLN A 59 0.38 -13.33 12.94
CA GLN A 59 -0.10 -14.70 12.86
C GLN A 59 0.11 -15.28 11.46
N ALA A 60 -0.26 -14.55 10.41
CA ALA A 60 -0.07 -14.99 9.02
C ALA A 60 1.41 -15.22 8.70
N LYS A 61 2.30 -14.31 9.12
CA LYS A 61 3.76 -14.45 8.98
C LYS A 61 4.29 -15.66 9.73
N HIS A 62 3.83 -15.90 10.96
CA HIS A 62 4.26 -17.05 11.75
C HIS A 62 3.87 -18.36 11.09
N THR A 63 2.60 -18.52 10.68
CA THR A 63 2.11 -19.71 9.96
C THR A 63 2.86 -19.91 8.64
N ALA A 64 3.09 -18.83 7.87
CA ALA A 64 3.87 -18.90 6.63
C ALA A 64 5.32 -19.32 6.90
N SER A 65 5.94 -18.83 7.97
CA SER A 65 7.32 -19.12 8.31
C SER A 65 7.52 -20.59 8.66
N GLN A 66 6.60 -21.17 9.44
CA GLN A 66 6.62 -22.58 9.78
C GLN A 66 6.52 -23.50 8.56
N THR A 67 5.72 -23.12 7.56
CA THR A 67 5.46 -23.94 6.37
C THR A 67 6.48 -23.76 5.26
N THR A 68 7.09 -22.57 5.14
CA THR A 68 7.97 -22.22 4.02
C THR A 68 9.45 -22.12 4.38
N GLY A 69 9.77 -22.00 5.67
CA GLY A 69 11.11 -21.72 6.18
C GLY A 69 11.58 -20.27 5.96
N ILE A 70 10.77 -19.40 5.35
CA ILE A 70 11.10 -17.98 5.19
C ILE A 70 11.00 -17.30 6.57
N PRO A 71 12.01 -16.54 7.03
CA PRO A 71 11.91 -15.80 8.29
C PRO A 71 10.81 -14.74 8.24
N THR A 72 10.11 -14.50 9.36
CA THR A 72 9.05 -13.47 9.43
C THR A 72 9.57 -12.06 9.12
N SER A 73 10.85 -11.78 9.42
CA SER A 73 11.54 -10.53 9.08
C SER A 73 11.77 -10.34 7.58
N HIS A 74 11.59 -11.39 6.77
CA HIS A 74 11.72 -11.36 5.31
C HIS A 74 10.34 -11.33 4.62
N MET A 75 9.26 -11.11 5.38
CA MET A 75 7.90 -11.08 4.88
C MET A 75 7.30 -9.68 5.02
N LEU A 76 6.80 -9.15 3.92
CA LEU A 76 5.95 -7.97 3.87
C LEU A 76 4.53 -8.41 3.51
N ILE A 77 3.56 -8.02 4.33
CA ILE A 77 2.13 -8.22 4.07
C ILE A 77 1.49 -6.84 4.07
N ALA A 78 0.80 -6.51 2.99
CA ALA A 78 0.09 -5.26 2.79
C ALA A 78 -1.35 -5.53 2.35
N VAL A 79 -2.17 -4.48 2.33
CA VAL A 79 -3.57 -4.56 1.92
C VAL A 79 -3.82 -3.60 0.75
N THR A 80 -4.82 -3.87 -0.06
CA THR A 80 -5.21 -2.97 -1.16
C THR A 80 -5.97 -1.74 -0.70
N HIS A 81 -6.49 -1.75 0.53
CA HIS A 81 -7.36 -0.69 1.03
C HIS A 81 -8.69 -0.59 0.26
N THR A 82 -9.26 -1.72 -0.16
CA THR A 82 -10.63 -1.74 -0.72
C THR A 82 -11.67 -1.43 0.36
N HIS A 83 -12.61 -0.53 0.04
CA HIS A 83 -13.74 -0.14 0.90
C HIS A 83 -14.97 -1.07 0.74
N SER A 84 -14.77 -2.23 0.10
CA SER A 84 -15.85 -3.12 -0.31
C SER A 84 -15.60 -4.57 0.07
N ALA A 85 -14.69 -4.83 1.02
CA ALA A 85 -14.36 -6.17 1.53
C ALA A 85 -14.89 -6.37 2.97
N PRO A 86 -15.01 -7.64 3.42
CA PRO A 86 -15.38 -7.91 4.80
C PRO A 86 -14.38 -7.29 5.80
N SER A 87 -14.92 -6.80 6.91
CA SER A 87 -14.14 -6.11 7.93
C SER A 87 -13.32 -7.08 8.77
N VAL A 88 -11.98 -6.98 8.73
CA VAL A 88 -11.07 -7.82 9.53
C VAL A 88 -10.39 -7.06 10.67
N MET A 89 -10.71 -5.78 10.81
CA MET A 89 -10.27 -4.89 11.86
C MET A 89 -11.30 -3.76 11.97
N GLY A 90 -11.65 -3.37 13.19
CA GLY A 90 -12.59 -2.26 13.42
C GLY A 90 -12.04 -0.96 12.85
N ALA A 91 -12.82 -0.28 12.02
CA ALA A 91 -12.45 0.97 11.36
C ALA A 91 -13.70 1.78 11.03
N LEU A 92 -13.63 3.11 11.14
CA LEU A 92 -14.70 4.04 10.74
C LEU A 92 -16.09 3.74 11.34
N GLY A 93 -16.14 3.19 12.56
CA GLY A 93 -17.40 2.82 13.22
C GLY A 93 -17.96 1.46 12.82
N THR A 94 -17.29 0.72 11.94
CA THR A 94 -17.61 -0.64 11.54
C THR A 94 -16.93 -1.67 12.46
N GLY A 95 -17.68 -2.68 12.90
CA GLY A 95 -17.19 -3.82 13.67
C GLY A 95 -16.31 -4.79 12.88
N ILE A 96 -15.91 -5.89 13.51
CA ILE A 96 -15.11 -6.96 12.88
C ILE A 96 -16.03 -8.10 12.48
N GLU A 97 -15.84 -8.63 11.27
CA GLU A 97 -16.38 -9.92 10.84
C GLU A 97 -15.49 -11.05 11.37
N GLU A 98 -15.75 -11.47 12.61
CA GLU A 98 -14.85 -12.33 13.40
C GLU A 98 -14.55 -13.68 12.74
N ASP A 99 -15.55 -14.33 12.15
CA ASP A 99 -15.34 -15.64 11.53
C ASP A 99 -14.49 -15.53 10.26
N TYR A 100 -14.64 -14.44 9.50
CA TYR A 100 -13.78 -14.17 8.35
C TYR A 100 -12.35 -13.80 8.77
N ALA A 101 -12.22 -12.91 9.76
CA ALA A 101 -10.93 -12.48 10.30
C ALA A 101 -10.10 -13.66 10.85
N ARG A 102 -10.76 -14.67 11.44
CA ARG A 102 -10.11 -15.89 11.96
C ARG A 102 -9.48 -16.76 10.87
N LEU A 103 -10.09 -16.80 9.68
CA LEU A 103 -9.63 -17.64 8.56
C LEU A 103 -8.51 -16.99 7.75
N LEU A 104 -8.49 -15.66 7.72
CA LEU A 104 -7.62 -14.90 6.81
C LEU A 104 -6.11 -15.17 6.99
N PRO A 105 -5.55 -15.29 8.22
CA PRO A 105 -4.12 -15.58 8.40
C PRO A 105 -3.64 -16.84 7.67
N ASP A 106 -4.43 -17.92 7.75
CA ASP A 106 -4.06 -19.20 7.15
C ASP A 106 -4.14 -19.14 5.63
N LEU A 107 -5.11 -18.41 5.07
CA LEU A 107 -5.22 -18.20 3.62
C LEU A 107 -4.07 -17.35 3.07
N ILE A 108 -3.62 -16.33 3.82
CA ILE A 108 -2.43 -15.54 3.48
C ILE A 108 -1.18 -16.43 3.50
N ALA A 109 -1.01 -17.23 4.56
CA ALA A 109 0.11 -18.16 4.67
C ALA A 109 0.12 -19.19 3.52
N GLN A 110 -1.04 -19.73 3.15
CA GLN A 110 -1.19 -20.62 2.00
C GLN A 110 -0.82 -19.93 0.68
N SER A 111 -1.18 -18.65 0.51
CA SER A 111 -0.76 -17.89 -0.67
C SER A 111 0.76 -17.80 -0.79
N ILE A 112 1.46 -17.54 0.32
CA ILE A 112 2.92 -17.47 0.36
C ILE A 112 3.52 -18.86 0.10
N ALA A 113 2.99 -19.91 0.73
CA ALA A 113 3.44 -21.28 0.51
C ALA A 113 3.27 -21.73 -0.96
N GLN A 114 2.15 -21.38 -1.60
CA GLN A 114 1.92 -21.68 -3.00
C GLN A 114 2.91 -20.95 -3.92
N ALA A 115 3.28 -19.70 -3.60
CA ALA A 115 4.31 -18.98 -4.33
C ALA A 115 5.70 -19.66 -4.20
N VAL A 116 6.02 -20.24 -3.04
CA VAL A 116 7.24 -21.05 -2.84
C VAL A 116 7.23 -22.31 -3.70
N VAL A 117 6.11 -23.02 -3.76
CA VAL A 117 5.95 -24.23 -4.62
C VAL A 117 6.18 -23.89 -6.10
N ASN A 118 5.81 -22.69 -6.51
CA ASN A 118 5.89 -22.23 -7.90
C ASN A 118 7.23 -21.55 -8.26
N LEU A 119 8.23 -21.58 -7.37
CA LEU A 119 9.55 -21.01 -7.63
C LEU A 119 10.19 -21.66 -8.87
N ARG A 120 10.67 -20.82 -9.77
CA ARG A 120 11.43 -21.22 -10.96
C ARG A 120 12.44 -20.14 -11.34
N PRO A 121 13.52 -20.49 -12.08
CA PRO A 121 14.47 -19.51 -12.58
C PRO A 121 13.77 -18.41 -13.37
N ALA A 122 14.07 -17.17 -13.02
CA ALA A 122 13.43 -15.99 -13.56
C ALA A 122 14.39 -14.78 -13.56
N GLN A 123 14.08 -13.81 -14.41
CA GLN A 123 14.66 -12.48 -14.43
C GLN A 123 13.70 -11.49 -13.80
N ILE A 124 14.27 -10.42 -13.26
CA ILE A 124 13.52 -9.33 -12.63
C ILE A 124 13.82 -8.02 -13.34
N GLY A 125 12.82 -7.17 -13.41
CA GLY A 125 12.97 -5.82 -13.92
C GLY A 125 11.96 -4.89 -13.27
N PHE A 126 12.23 -3.60 -13.33
CA PHE A 126 11.40 -2.58 -12.70
C PHE A 126 11.42 -1.30 -13.53
N LYS A 127 10.34 -0.54 -13.41
CA LYS A 127 10.15 0.74 -14.08
C LYS A 127 9.28 1.62 -13.19
N MET A 128 9.52 2.92 -13.24
CA MET A 128 8.61 3.92 -12.69
C MET A 128 8.25 4.89 -13.81
N VAL A 129 6.98 5.29 -13.83
CA VAL A 129 6.39 6.29 -14.73
C VAL A 129 5.50 7.23 -13.92
N GLU A 130 5.24 8.41 -14.44
CA GLU A 130 4.33 9.38 -13.81
C GLU A 130 2.94 9.27 -14.45
N ASP A 131 1.91 9.07 -13.62
CA ASP A 131 0.50 9.07 -14.00
C ASP A 131 -0.25 10.22 -13.32
N PHE A 132 -0.19 11.41 -13.93
CA PHE A 132 -0.87 12.59 -13.40
C PHE A 132 -2.39 12.59 -13.64
N GLN A 133 -2.92 11.66 -14.43
CA GLN A 133 -4.31 11.69 -14.87
C GLN A 133 -5.25 11.02 -13.87
N HIS A 134 -4.79 9.93 -13.25
CA HIS A 134 -5.67 9.03 -12.52
C HIS A 134 -5.56 9.13 -10.99
N THR A 135 -4.73 10.03 -10.48
CA THR A 135 -4.64 10.32 -9.05
C THR A 135 -4.57 11.82 -8.80
N ASN A 136 -5.29 12.29 -7.78
CA ASN A 136 -5.48 13.69 -7.46
C ASN A 136 -5.66 13.88 -5.95
N CYS A 137 -5.13 14.97 -5.39
CA CYS A 137 -5.34 15.28 -4.00
C CYS A 137 -6.84 15.59 -3.74
N HIS A 138 -7.49 14.77 -2.92
CA HIS A 138 -8.92 14.92 -2.57
C HIS A 138 -9.14 15.74 -1.30
N ARG A 139 -8.07 16.15 -0.61
CA ARG A 139 -8.10 16.99 0.58
C ARG A 139 -7.88 18.44 0.18
N TRP A 140 -8.87 19.29 0.38
CA TRP A 140 -8.87 20.65 -0.12
C TRP A 140 -8.94 21.67 1.01
N ILE A 141 -8.19 22.77 0.87
CA ILE A 141 -8.15 23.86 1.85
C ILE A 141 -9.38 24.75 1.62
N ARG A 142 -10.12 25.02 2.70
CA ARG A 142 -11.24 25.97 2.68
C ARG A 142 -10.71 27.40 2.67
N ARG A 143 -11.48 28.30 2.07
CA ARG A 143 -11.21 29.73 2.18
C ARG A 143 -11.30 30.19 3.64
N PRO A 144 -10.50 31.19 4.06
CA PRO A 144 -10.53 31.71 5.42
C PRO A 144 -11.89 32.29 5.85
N ASP A 145 -12.72 32.73 4.90
CA ASP A 145 -14.07 33.25 5.13
C ASP A 145 -15.19 32.20 4.97
N HIS A 146 -14.83 30.94 4.71
CA HIS A 146 -15.75 29.79 4.60
C HIS A 146 -15.32 28.61 5.49
N ILE A 147 -14.89 28.90 6.73
CA ILE A 147 -14.57 27.86 7.70
C ILE A 147 -15.82 27.03 8.00
N GLY A 148 -15.68 25.69 7.96
CA GLY A 148 -16.78 24.78 8.22
C GLY A 148 -16.98 24.49 9.70
N LEU A 149 -18.19 24.06 10.05
CA LEU A 149 -18.50 23.52 11.37
C LEU A 149 -17.93 22.10 11.51
N ASP A 150 -17.27 21.84 12.63
CA ASP A 150 -16.89 20.49 13.03
C ASP A 150 -18.10 19.73 13.62
N PRO A 151 -17.97 18.40 13.87
CA PRO A 151 -19.05 17.61 14.46
C PRO A 151 -19.54 18.09 15.84
N PHE A 152 -18.80 18.98 16.51
CA PHE A 152 -19.19 19.59 17.79
C PHE A 152 -19.78 21.00 17.63
N GLY A 153 -20.00 21.45 16.39
CA GLY A 153 -20.59 22.74 16.08
C GLY A 153 -19.64 23.93 16.24
N GLN A 154 -18.32 23.72 16.27
CA GLN A 154 -17.35 24.81 16.27
C GLN A 154 -16.83 25.09 14.86
N GLU A 155 -16.60 26.37 14.53
CA GLU A 155 -16.03 26.78 13.24
C GLU A 155 -14.52 26.53 13.19
N THR A 156 -14.14 25.26 13.01
CA THR A 156 -12.72 24.84 13.03
C THR A 156 -12.27 24.11 11.77
N VAL A 157 -13.18 23.69 10.89
CA VAL A 157 -12.86 22.91 9.70
C VAL A 157 -12.21 23.80 8.65
N ARG A 158 -10.89 23.66 8.48
CA ARG A 158 -10.07 24.41 7.52
C ARG A 158 -9.75 23.63 6.24
N ALA A 159 -10.00 22.33 6.23
CA ALA A 159 -9.83 21.48 5.07
C ALA A 159 -10.88 20.37 5.08
N MET A 160 -11.25 19.86 3.90
CA MET A 160 -12.25 18.80 3.74
C MET A 160 -11.76 17.77 2.73
N MET A 161 -12.03 16.50 3.00
CA MET A 161 -11.92 15.43 2.00
C MET A 161 -13.18 15.46 1.14
N HIS A 162 -13.01 15.42 -0.19
CA HIS A 162 -14.10 15.48 -1.16
C HIS A 162 -14.93 16.79 -1.08
N PRO A 163 -14.36 17.95 -1.47
CA PRO A 163 -15.03 19.27 -1.38
C PRO A 163 -16.23 19.44 -2.33
N GLY A 164 -16.44 18.51 -3.26
CA GLY A 164 -17.31 18.69 -4.41
C GLY A 164 -16.58 19.39 -5.56
N TYR A 165 -17.05 19.15 -6.79
CA TYR A 165 -16.40 19.66 -8.00
C TYR A 165 -16.54 21.18 -8.11
N GLN A 166 -15.42 21.86 -8.35
CA GLN A 166 -15.33 23.31 -8.59
C GLN A 166 -16.03 24.15 -7.50
N ASN A 167 -15.97 23.69 -6.25
CA ASN A 167 -16.63 24.34 -5.14
C ASN A 167 -15.93 25.68 -4.77
N PRO A 168 -16.64 26.82 -4.84
CA PRO A 168 -16.05 28.15 -4.61
C PRO A 168 -15.64 28.44 -3.16
N ASP A 169 -16.01 27.57 -2.21
CA ASP A 169 -15.62 27.67 -0.80
C ASP A 169 -14.18 27.20 -0.56
N TYR A 170 -13.52 26.60 -1.55
CA TYR A 170 -12.19 26.00 -1.44
C TYR A 170 -11.18 26.72 -2.33
N ILE A 171 -9.94 26.86 -1.85
CA ILE A 171 -8.87 27.56 -2.57
C ILE A 171 -8.03 26.63 -3.45
N GLY A 172 -7.98 25.33 -3.13
CA GLY A 172 -7.13 24.38 -3.82
C GLY A 172 -6.83 23.12 -3.01
N PRO A 173 -6.15 22.13 -3.63
CA PRO A 173 -5.68 20.94 -2.94
C PRO A 173 -4.66 21.30 -1.84
N ALA A 174 -4.67 20.52 -0.77
CA ALA A 174 -3.84 20.76 0.41
C ALA A 174 -2.43 20.18 0.29
N GLY A 175 -2.12 19.48 -0.80
CA GLY A 175 -0.83 18.88 -1.08
C GLY A 175 -0.66 18.53 -2.56
N PRO A 176 0.56 18.19 -2.99
CA PRO A 176 0.77 17.63 -4.32
C PRO A 176 0.11 16.26 -4.45
N LYS A 177 -0.18 15.85 -5.68
CA LYS A 177 -0.49 14.44 -5.98
C LYS A 177 0.80 13.64 -6.14
N ASP A 178 0.79 12.41 -5.64
CA ASP A 178 1.84 11.43 -5.90
C ASP A 178 1.49 10.64 -7.17
N ALA A 179 2.06 11.09 -8.30
CA ALA A 179 1.82 10.49 -9.61
C ALA A 179 2.73 9.29 -9.90
N ASP A 180 3.66 8.93 -9.00
CA ASP A 180 4.61 7.87 -9.28
C ASP A 180 3.91 6.51 -9.29
N LEU A 181 3.90 5.86 -10.45
CA LEU A 181 3.48 4.48 -10.64
C LEU A 181 4.72 3.62 -10.85
N SER A 182 5.05 2.83 -9.83
CA SER A 182 6.16 1.88 -9.88
C SER A 182 5.67 0.48 -10.23
N ILE A 183 6.40 -0.22 -11.10
CA ILE A 183 6.16 -1.62 -11.43
C ILE A 183 7.44 -2.44 -11.26
N LEU A 184 7.27 -3.65 -10.74
CA LEU A 184 8.26 -4.72 -10.71
C LEU A 184 7.68 -5.92 -11.43
N ALA A 185 8.38 -6.40 -12.45
CA ALA A 185 7.98 -7.55 -13.24
C ALA A 185 9.00 -8.68 -13.08
N VAL A 186 8.48 -9.90 -12.98
CA VAL A 186 9.26 -11.13 -12.93
C VAL A 186 8.84 -11.99 -14.11
N GLN A 187 9.81 -12.43 -14.91
CA GLN A 187 9.56 -13.29 -16.07
C GLN A 187 10.55 -14.47 -16.08
N PRO A 188 10.18 -15.64 -16.61
CA PRO A 188 11.14 -16.69 -16.88
C PRO A 188 12.05 -16.28 -18.04
N LEU A 189 13.10 -17.07 -18.26
CA LEU A 189 14.06 -16.84 -19.35
C LEU A 189 13.44 -16.90 -20.76
N ASP A 190 12.23 -17.46 -20.89
CA ASP A 190 11.45 -17.55 -22.13
C ASP A 190 10.54 -16.31 -22.37
N GLY A 191 10.49 -15.35 -21.43
CA GLY A 191 10.01 -13.99 -21.64
C GLY A 191 8.52 -13.71 -21.34
N CYS A 192 7.70 -14.71 -21.01
CA CYS A 192 6.30 -14.45 -20.63
C CYS A 192 6.18 -14.19 -19.11
N PRO A 193 5.74 -13.02 -18.63
CA PRO A 193 5.84 -12.68 -17.22
C PRO A 193 5.05 -13.62 -16.30
N LEU A 194 5.67 -13.99 -15.16
CA LEU A 194 5.06 -14.79 -14.09
C LEU A 194 4.24 -13.92 -13.15
N ALA A 195 4.75 -12.74 -12.82
CA ALA A 195 4.12 -11.82 -11.90
C ALA A 195 4.49 -10.37 -12.23
N LEU A 196 3.56 -9.47 -11.93
CA LEU A 196 3.79 -8.03 -11.97
C LEU A 196 3.20 -7.39 -10.71
N LEU A 197 4.06 -6.73 -9.92
CA LEU A 197 3.69 -5.93 -8.78
C LEU A 197 3.73 -4.45 -9.16
N ALA A 198 2.56 -3.81 -9.17
CA ALA A 198 2.42 -2.37 -9.26
C ALA A 198 2.23 -1.75 -7.87
N ASN A 199 2.76 -0.55 -7.66
CA ASN A 199 2.52 0.29 -6.50
C ASN A 199 2.04 1.65 -7.00
N TYR A 200 0.83 2.03 -6.61
CA TYR A 200 0.22 3.27 -7.08
C TYR A 200 -0.54 3.98 -5.97
N SER A 201 -0.40 5.29 -5.90
CA SER A 201 -0.97 6.13 -4.85
C SER A 201 -2.38 6.59 -5.25
N MET A 202 -3.35 5.66 -5.22
CA MET A 202 -4.77 5.94 -5.42
C MET A 202 -5.64 5.09 -4.47
N HIS A 203 -6.48 5.77 -3.69
CA HIS A 203 -7.16 5.24 -2.49
C HIS A 203 -8.15 4.11 -2.79
N TYR A 204 -9.21 4.36 -3.55
CA TYR A 204 -10.13 3.33 -4.09
C TYR A 204 -11.01 3.98 -5.17
N PHE A 205 -11.70 3.17 -5.97
CA PHE A 205 -12.66 3.69 -6.93
C PHE A 205 -14.07 3.79 -6.32
N GLY A 206 -14.55 2.73 -5.67
CA GLY A 206 -15.87 2.63 -5.05
C GLY A 206 -16.74 1.54 -5.67
N ALA A 207 -16.39 0.27 -5.48
CA ALA A 207 -17.15 -0.87 -5.97
C ALA A 207 -18.29 -1.31 -5.03
N GLN A 208 -19.30 -2.02 -5.56
CA GLN A 208 -20.33 -2.65 -4.72
C GLN A 208 -19.73 -3.82 -3.93
N PRO A 209 -20.01 -3.96 -2.62
CA PRO A 209 -19.50 -5.06 -1.82
C PRO A 209 -20.22 -6.38 -2.11
N VAL A 210 -19.59 -7.55 -2.01
CA VAL A 210 -18.16 -7.78 -1.72
C VAL A 210 -17.31 -7.67 -3.00
N SER A 211 -16.26 -6.85 -2.99
CA SER A 211 -15.36 -6.62 -4.14
C SER A 211 -13.93 -6.20 -3.73
N ALA A 212 -12.97 -6.57 -4.58
CA ALA A 212 -11.57 -6.15 -4.50
C ALA A 212 -11.32 -4.76 -5.13
N ASP A 213 -12.38 -4.06 -5.55
CA ASP A 213 -12.34 -2.75 -6.21
C ASP A 213 -11.44 -2.78 -7.47
N TYR A 214 -10.93 -1.62 -7.89
CA TYR A 214 -10.12 -1.51 -9.11
C TYR A 214 -8.83 -2.34 -9.03
N PHE A 215 -8.35 -2.67 -7.81
CA PHE A 215 -7.16 -3.49 -7.60
C PHE A 215 -7.34 -4.91 -8.13
N GLY A 216 -8.49 -5.51 -7.85
CA GLY A 216 -8.84 -6.85 -8.35
C GLY A 216 -9.06 -6.85 -9.86
N LEU A 217 -9.78 -5.85 -10.37
CA LEU A 217 -9.97 -5.67 -11.80
C LEU A 217 -8.65 -5.42 -12.52
N PHE A 218 -7.73 -4.64 -11.94
CA PHE A 218 -6.39 -4.40 -12.48
C PHE A 218 -5.63 -5.72 -12.60
N ALA A 219 -5.59 -6.51 -11.51
CA ALA A 219 -4.90 -7.79 -11.49
C ALA A 219 -5.42 -8.75 -12.56
N TRP A 220 -6.74 -8.76 -12.81
CA TRP A 220 -7.37 -9.58 -13.84
C TRP A 220 -7.13 -9.04 -15.26
N LYS A 221 -7.41 -7.76 -15.50
CA LYS A 221 -7.32 -7.12 -16.83
C LYS A 221 -5.90 -7.08 -17.37
N LEU A 222 -4.89 -6.98 -16.50
CA LEU A 222 -3.48 -6.94 -16.90
C LEU A 222 -3.02 -8.24 -17.61
N ALA A 223 -3.68 -9.38 -17.38
CA ALA A 223 -3.28 -10.65 -17.98
C ALA A 223 -3.43 -10.68 -19.52
N ALA A 224 -4.44 -10.00 -20.05
CA ALA A 224 -4.72 -9.99 -21.48
C ALA A 224 -3.62 -9.29 -22.31
N PRO A 225 -3.24 -8.03 -22.05
CA PRO A 225 -2.18 -7.37 -22.82
C PRO A 225 -0.79 -8.01 -22.63
N LEU A 226 -0.55 -8.66 -21.48
CA LEU A 226 0.67 -9.42 -21.23
C LEU A 226 0.70 -10.81 -21.90
N LYS A 227 -0.42 -11.24 -22.52
CA LYS A 227 -0.58 -12.57 -23.15
C LYS A 227 -0.32 -13.73 -22.18
N THR A 228 -0.71 -13.55 -20.92
CA THR A 228 -0.49 -14.51 -19.85
C THR A 228 -1.73 -15.33 -19.50
N ALA A 229 -2.74 -15.31 -20.38
CA ALA A 229 -3.91 -16.18 -20.26
C ALA A 229 -3.49 -17.65 -20.36
N ASN A 230 -4.04 -18.49 -19.48
CA ASN A 230 -3.83 -19.95 -19.45
C ASN A 230 -2.39 -20.41 -19.17
N LEU A 231 -1.60 -19.63 -18.44
CA LEU A 231 -0.30 -20.09 -17.94
C LEU A 231 -0.45 -21.07 -16.78
N GLU A 232 0.49 -22.01 -16.68
CA GLU A 232 0.65 -22.90 -15.54
C GLU A 232 2.11 -22.84 -15.03
N PRO A 233 2.36 -22.36 -13.79
CA PRO A 233 1.39 -21.72 -12.89
C PRO A 233 0.78 -20.41 -13.46
N PRO A 234 -0.40 -19.99 -12.99
CA PRO A 234 -1.06 -18.80 -13.51
C PRO A 234 -0.27 -17.53 -13.21
N PHE A 235 -0.37 -16.55 -14.13
CA PHE A 235 0.17 -15.22 -13.92
C PHE A 235 -0.48 -14.52 -12.73
N VAL A 236 0.33 -13.75 -11.99
CA VAL A 236 -0.13 -13.00 -10.81
C VAL A 236 0.11 -11.50 -11.02
N GLY A 237 -0.96 -10.77 -11.36
CA GLY A 237 -0.99 -9.31 -11.31
C GLY A 237 -1.29 -8.84 -9.88
N ILE A 238 -0.54 -7.86 -9.38
CA ILE A 238 -0.67 -7.35 -8.01
C ILE A 238 -0.69 -5.82 -8.07
N MET A 239 -1.69 -5.19 -7.48
CA MET A 239 -1.69 -3.75 -7.19
C MET A 239 -1.55 -3.56 -5.69
N SER A 240 -0.52 -2.84 -5.28
CA SER A 240 -0.30 -2.39 -3.91
C SER A 240 -0.58 -0.91 -3.78
N GLN A 241 -0.88 -0.48 -2.55
CA GLN A 241 -1.15 0.91 -2.22
C GLN A 241 0.14 1.70 -1.99
N GLY A 242 0.25 2.82 -2.70
CA GLY A 242 1.22 3.87 -2.44
C GLY A 242 0.77 4.82 -1.33
N THR A 243 1.18 6.08 -1.41
CA THR A 243 0.88 7.12 -0.41
C THR A 243 -0.49 7.78 -0.66
N SER A 244 -1.55 6.97 -0.64
CA SER A 244 -2.89 7.37 -1.11
C SER A 244 -3.81 8.03 -0.08
N GLY A 245 -3.31 8.36 1.12
CA GLY A 245 -4.14 8.84 2.24
C GLY A 245 -4.95 10.11 1.94
N ASP A 246 -4.43 11.01 1.10
CA ASP A 246 -5.15 12.19 0.63
C ASP A 246 -5.33 12.21 -0.89
N LEU A 247 -5.21 11.06 -1.57
CA LEU A 247 -5.30 10.95 -3.02
C LEU A 247 -6.54 10.16 -3.47
N HIS A 248 -7.09 10.50 -4.62
CA HIS A 248 -8.26 9.84 -5.20
C HIS A 248 -8.30 10.01 -6.71
N TRP A 249 -9.09 9.21 -7.41
CA TRP A 249 -9.27 9.35 -8.86
C TRP A 249 -9.96 10.65 -9.29
N MET A 250 -10.71 11.28 -8.39
CA MET A 250 -11.52 12.45 -8.69
C MET A 250 -10.68 13.73 -8.71
N ASP A 251 -10.74 14.47 -9.81
CA ASP A 251 -10.18 15.83 -9.89
C ASP A 251 -11.26 16.87 -9.58
N TYR A 252 -11.23 17.42 -8.37
CA TYR A 252 -12.19 18.43 -7.94
C TYR A 252 -11.94 19.83 -8.49
N SER A 253 -10.80 20.07 -9.14
CA SER A 253 -10.50 21.35 -9.81
C SER A 253 -11.25 21.50 -11.14
N GLU A 254 -11.65 20.37 -11.72
CA GLU A 254 -12.30 20.27 -13.02
C GLU A 254 -13.79 19.91 -12.87
N PRO A 255 -14.61 20.11 -13.91
CA PRO A 255 -15.96 19.57 -13.95
C PRO A 255 -15.93 18.04 -13.78
N GLN A 256 -16.96 17.49 -13.13
CA GLN A 256 -17.11 16.04 -12.97
C GLN A 256 -17.07 15.32 -14.32
N LYS A 257 -16.19 14.33 -14.43
CA LYS A 257 -16.09 13.45 -15.60
C LYS A 257 -16.83 12.14 -15.32
N PRO A 258 -17.76 11.70 -16.18
CA PRO A 258 -18.35 10.38 -16.05
C PRO A 258 -17.31 9.33 -16.42
N ILE A 259 -16.94 8.49 -15.47
CA ILE A 259 -16.06 7.35 -15.67
C ILE A 259 -16.53 6.22 -14.77
N ASP A 260 -16.56 4.99 -15.28
CA ASP A 260 -16.82 3.79 -14.50
C ASP A 260 -15.51 3.09 -14.11
N ILE A 261 -15.59 2.19 -13.13
CA ILE A 261 -14.44 1.48 -12.58
C ILE A 261 -13.69 0.66 -13.64
N GLY A 262 -14.42 0.10 -14.61
CA GLY A 262 -13.86 -0.70 -15.69
C GLY A 262 -13.01 0.16 -16.61
N THR A 263 -13.56 1.27 -17.09
CA THR A 263 -12.87 2.24 -17.95
C THR A 263 -11.67 2.86 -17.25
N TYR A 264 -11.81 3.26 -15.98
CA TYR A 264 -10.69 3.77 -15.18
C TYR A 264 -9.56 2.74 -15.08
N THR A 265 -9.91 1.48 -14.78
CA THR A 265 -8.93 0.41 -14.65
C THR A 265 -8.22 0.11 -15.98
N ASP A 266 -8.94 0.17 -17.11
CA ASP A 266 -8.35 -0.02 -18.44
C ASP A 266 -7.26 1.03 -18.72
N GLN A 267 -7.49 2.28 -18.33
CA GLN A 267 -6.51 3.35 -18.51
C GLN A 267 -5.24 3.13 -17.67
N ILE A 268 -5.39 2.69 -16.41
CA ILE A 268 -4.24 2.31 -15.57
C ILE A 268 -3.48 1.11 -16.15
N VAL A 269 -4.20 0.09 -16.63
CA VAL A 269 -3.60 -1.10 -17.25
C VAL A 269 -2.79 -0.70 -18.47
N GLU A 270 -3.28 0.24 -19.28
CA GLU A 270 -2.54 0.76 -20.43
C GLU A 270 -1.24 1.46 -19.99
N VAL A 271 -1.28 2.34 -18.98
CA VAL A 271 -0.07 2.98 -18.42
C VAL A 271 0.95 1.94 -17.96
N VAL A 272 0.50 0.93 -17.22
CA VAL A 272 1.35 -0.17 -16.74
C VAL A 272 1.91 -0.99 -17.88
N TYR A 273 1.11 -1.30 -18.90
CA TYR A 273 1.54 -2.07 -20.06
C TYR A 273 2.64 -1.34 -20.83
N GLN A 274 2.46 -0.03 -21.10
CA GLN A 274 3.46 0.81 -21.75
C GLN A 274 4.75 0.92 -20.93
N ALA A 275 4.64 0.98 -19.59
CA ALA A 275 5.80 0.96 -18.70
C ALA A 275 6.51 -0.41 -18.72
N TRP A 276 5.75 -1.50 -18.74
CA TRP A 276 6.27 -2.87 -18.77
C TRP A 276 7.09 -3.16 -20.03
N GLN A 277 6.64 -2.68 -21.19
CA GLN A 277 7.36 -2.82 -22.46
C GLN A 277 8.77 -2.18 -22.45
N GLN A 278 9.02 -1.27 -21.51
CA GLN A 278 10.30 -0.55 -21.38
C GLN A 278 11.20 -1.14 -20.28
N ILE A 279 10.81 -2.26 -19.66
CA ILE A 279 11.59 -2.88 -18.61
C ILE A 279 12.85 -3.52 -19.20
N ASN A 280 14.00 -3.18 -18.60
CA ASN A 280 15.25 -3.89 -18.82
C ASN A 280 15.40 -4.98 -17.77
N TYR A 281 15.25 -6.24 -18.18
CA TYR A 281 15.37 -7.41 -17.31
C TYR A 281 16.82 -7.75 -16.98
N ARG A 282 17.01 -8.31 -15.79
CA ARG A 282 18.32 -8.73 -15.27
C ARG A 282 18.16 -10.07 -14.56
N ASP A 283 19.18 -10.93 -14.67
CA ASP A 283 19.24 -12.23 -13.99
C ASP A 283 19.34 -12.08 -12.47
N TRP A 284 19.92 -10.96 -12.02
CA TRP A 284 20.23 -10.73 -10.62
C TRP A 284 20.17 -9.25 -10.27
N LEU A 285 19.47 -8.93 -9.18
CA LEU A 285 19.72 -7.73 -8.41
C LEU A 285 20.56 -8.16 -7.21
N PRO A 286 21.79 -7.64 -7.00
CA PRO A 286 22.40 -7.75 -5.70
C PRO A 286 21.44 -7.06 -4.74
N TYR A 287 20.81 -7.82 -3.83
CA TYR A 287 20.42 -7.24 -2.56
C TYR A 287 21.73 -6.75 -1.96
N ALA A 288 22.04 -5.47 -2.17
CA ALA A 288 23.12 -4.84 -1.48
C ALA A 288 22.76 -4.90 0.01
N ARG A 289 23.24 -5.95 0.68
CA ARG A 289 23.67 -5.84 2.06
C ARG A 289 24.72 -4.74 2.04
N THR A 290 24.31 -3.49 2.18
CA THR A 290 25.19 -2.50 2.80
C THR A 290 25.32 -2.97 4.24
N THR A 291 26.27 -3.87 4.49
CA THR A 291 26.94 -3.99 5.78
C THR A 291 27.66 -2.66 6.02
N LEU A 292 26.89 -1.65 6.42
CA LEU A 292 27.43 -0.49 7.11
C LEU A 292 27.09 -0.70 8.58
N GLY A 293 28.00 -1.39 9.28
CA GLY A 293 28.12 -1.20 10.71
C GLY A 293 28.23 0.30 10.97
N SER A 294 27.36 0.81 11.84
CA SER A 294 27.48 2.16 12.40
C SER A 294 27.52 3.29 11.37
N VAL A 295 26.46 3.50 10.59
CA VAL A 295 26.30 4.77 9.84
C VAL A 295 24.95 5.41 10.14
N ILE A 296 25.07 6.43 11.00
CA ILE A 296 24.26 7.66 11.05
C ILE A 296 23.67 7.95 9.66
N ILE A 297 22.34 8.09 9.59
CA ILE A 297 21.67 8.66 8.41
C ILE A 297 22.24 10.07 8.21
N VAL A 298 23.25 10.21 7.35
CA VAL A 298 23.63 11.49 6.77
C VAL A 298 22.66 11.72 5.63
N LEU A 299 21.53 12.35 5.96
CA LEU A 299 20.79 13.17 5.01
C LEU A 299 21.80 14.15 4.41
N SER A 300 22.12 14.02 3.13
CA SER A 300 22.84 15.08 2.42
C SER A 300 21.94 16.32 2.35
N LEU A 301 22.21 17.22 3.28
CA LEU A 301 21.69 18.57 3.53
C LEU A 301 21.89 19.56 2.36
N TRP A 302 21.46 19.24 1.13
CA TRP A 302 21.61 20.19 0.01
C TRP A 302 20.46 20.23 -1.00
N LEU A 303 19.22 19.84 -0.63
CA LEU A 303 18.10 19.85 -1.58
C LEU A 303 16.74 20.34 -1.04
N LEU A 304 16.71 21.15 0.03
CA LEU A 304 15.53 21.93 0.38
C LEU A 304 15.95 23.33 0.81
N GLY A 305 15.88 24.28 -0.11
CA GLY A 305 16.19 25.68 0.14
C GLY A 305 15.15 26.37 1.03
N LEU A 306 15.17 26.10 2.34
CA LEU A 306 14.44 26.87 3.35
C LEU A 306 15.28 27.03 4.64
N ASN A 307 15.22 28.23 5.23
CA ASN A 307 16.15 28.83 6.20
C ASN A 307 16.25 28.17 7.60
N SER A 308 17.33 28.52 8.31
CA SER A 308 18.13 27.74 9.25
C SER A 308 17.83 27.86 10.76
N HIS A 309 16.66 28.33 11.22
CA HIS A 309 16.46 28.57 12.67
C HIS A 309 15.55 27.60 13.42
N THR A 310 14.82 26.70 12.74
CA THR A 310 13.88 25.77 13.40
C THR A 310 14.50 24.39 13.69
N TYR A 311 15.62 24.05 13.04
CA TYR A 311 16.22 22.71 13.09
C TYR A 311 17.05 22.40 14.36
N ALA A 312 17.62 23.43 15.01
CA ALA A 312 18.53 23.22 16.14
C ALA A 312 17.84 22.74 17.43
N LYS A 313 16.52 22.93 17.55
CA LYS A 313 15.77 22.58 18.77
C LYS A 313 15.32 21.12 18.78
N LEU A 314 14.91 20.57 17.63
CA LEU A 314 14.43 19.18 17.51
C LEU A 314 15.52 18.13 17.77
N ASN A 315 16.78 18.44 17.43
CA ASN A 315 17.88 17.48 17.53
C ASN A 315 18.42 17.33 18.96
N THR A 316 18.23 18.34 19.81
CA THR A 316 18.73 18.33 21.20
C THR A 316 17.80 17.54 22.13
N ASP A 317 16.50 17.51 21.84
CA ASP A 317 15.52 16.81 22.67
C ASP A 317 15.48 15.30 22.39
N LEU A 318 15.75 14.87 21.16
CA LEU A 318 15.83 13.45 20.77
C LEU A 318 17.05 12.72 21.35
N ILE A 319 18.18 13.41 21.51
CA ILE A 319 19.43 12.81 22.03
C ILE A 319 19.34 12.58 23.55
N ASN A 320 18.58 13.40 24.28
CA ASN A 320 18.48 13.31 25.74
C ASN A 320 17.44 12.30 26.24
N ALA A 321 16.55 11.80 25.38
CA ALA A 321 15.43 10.94 25.77
C ALA A 321 15.72 9.42 25.75
N MET A 322 16.85 8.96 25.20
CA MET A 322 17.16 7.53 25.08
C MET A 322 18.65 7.21 25.34
N PRO A 323 19.05 6.83 26.57
CA PRO A 323 20.35 6.24 26.80
C PRO A 323 20.32 4.77 26.34
N ILE A 324 20.71 4.50 25.09
CA ILE A 324 20.87 3.12 24.59
C ILE A 324 22.17 2.56 25.17
N THR A 325 22.09 1.78 26.25
CA THR A 325 23.25 1.20 26.96
C THR A 325 23.52 -0.29 26.67
N GLU A 326 22.89 -0.93 25.67
CA GLU A 326 23.22 -2.30 25.30
C GLU A 326 23.37 -2.50 23.78
N GLN A 327 24.39 -3.28 23.40
CA GLN A 327 24.66 -3.70 22.02
C GLN A 327 23.62 -4.73 21.56
N LEU A 328 22.85 -4.39 20.52
CA LEU A 328 21.98 -5.33 19.81
C LEU A 328 22.80 -6.16 18.78
N PRO A 329 22.49 -7.45 18.58
CA PRO A 329 23.21 -8.31 17.62
C PRO A 329 22.94 -7.91 16.15
N ALA A 330 23.91 -8.23 15.28
CA ALA A 330 24.09 -7.72 13.91
C ALA A 330 23.03 -8.12 12.84
N HIS A 331 21.85 -8.60 13.24
CA HIS A 331 20.82 -9.13 12.32
C HIS A 331 19.44 -8.50 12.52
N THR A 332 19.34 -7.39 13.24
CA THR A 332 18.09 -6.65 13.40
C THR A 332 17.89 -5.70 12.23
N ILE A 333 16.92 -6.00 11.34
CA ILE A 333 16.26 -4.93 10.57
C ILE A 333 15.45 -4.15 11.59
N LEU A 334 15.85 -2.91 11.86
CA LEU A 334 15.01 -1.97 12.60
C LEU A 334 13.81 -1.61 11.70
N ALA A 335 12.75 -2.42 11.78
CA ALA A 335 11.42 -1.84 11.71
C ALA A 335 11.31 -1.01 12.99
N SER A 336 11.38 0.32 12.90
CA SER A 336 11.12 1.15 14.07
C SER A 336 9.69 0.85 14.51
N GLY A 337 9.58 0.18 15.66
CA GLY A 337 8.33 -0.08 16.32
C GLY A 337 7.59 1.22 16.63
N ALA A 338 6.27 1.07 16.72
CA ALA A 338 5.36 1.81 17.57
C ALA A 338 5.95 3.06 18.24
N GLY A 339 5.54 4.24 17.75
CA GLY A 339 5.30 5.29 18.72
C GLY A 339 4.10 4.84 19.54
N GLU A 340 4.32 4.35 20.77
CA GLU A 340 3.23 4.19 21.72
C GLU A 340 2.49 5.53 21.77
N CYS A 341 1.22 5.50 21.40
CA CYS A 341 0.35 6.62 21.68
C CYS A 341 0.13 6.62 23.20
N THR A 342 0.88 7.44 23.93
CA THR A 342 0.75 7.57 25.40
C THR A 342 -0.56 8.24 25.83
N LEU A 343 -1.53 8.38 24.92
CA LEU A 343 -2.87 8.89 25.21
C LEU A 343 -3.76 7.74 25.70
N PRO A 344 -4.41 7.89 26.87
CA PRO A 344 -5.48 6.97 27.26
C PRO A 344 -6.54 6.93 26.16
N ASN A 345 -6.88 5.73 25.68
CA ASN A 345 -7.89 5.42 24.64
C ASN A 345 -7.49 5.66 23.16
N CYS A 346 -6.23 5.40 22.77
CA CYS A 346 -5.88 5.34 21.35
C CYS A 346 -6.45 4.06 20.69
N PRO A 347 -7.24 4.14 19.58
CA PRO A 347 -7.92 2.99 18.99
C PRO A 347 -7.01 2.06 18.13
N GLY A 348 -5.71 1.99 18.42
CA GLY A 348 -4.78 1.08 17.73
C GLY A 348 -3.55 1.80 17.13
N GLU A 349 -2.48 1.03 16.99
CA GLU A 349 -1.26 1.42 16.29
C GLU A 349 -1.43 1.24 14.78
N TRP A 350 -1.12 2.28 14.00
CA TRP A 350 -1.20 2.27 12.54
C TRP A 350 0.21 2.28 11.96
N ASN A 351 0.60 1.20 11.28
CA ASN A 351 1.84 1.14 10.51
C ASN A 351 1.48 1.03 9.03
N GLY A 352 1.72 2.10 8.26
CA GLY A 352 1.54 2.12 6.81
C GLY A 352 2.89 2.03 6.10
N PHE A 353 3.05 1.08 5.19
CA PHE A 353 4.27 0.94 4.39
C PHE A 353 3.95 1.05 2.90
N ALA A 354 4.70 1.90 2.19
CA ALA A 354 4.68 1.98 0.73
C ALA A 354 5.97 1.38 0.17
N VAL A 355 5.87 0.62 -0.92
CA VAL A 355 7.02 0.00 -1.60
C VAL A 355 7.25 0.69 -2.95
N ALA A 356 8.29 1.51 -3.04
CA ALA A 356 8.65 2.21 -4.28
C ALA A 356 9.97 1.68 -4.87
N PHE A 357 10.01 1.56 -6.20
CA PHE A 357 11.19 1.13 -6.96
C PHE A 357 11.65 2.26 -7.89
N GLY A 358 12.73 2.96 -7.52
CA GLY A 358 13.22 4.12 -8.28
C GLY A 358 14.46 3.85 -9.14
N GLN A 359 14.51 4.44 -10.34
CA GLN A 359 15.75 4.64 -11.10
C GLN A 359 16.26 6.06 -10.89
N ASN A 360 17.35 6.23 -10.14
CA ASN A 360 18.01 7.54 -10.02
C ASN A 360 18.99 7.72 -11.20
N ARG A 361 18.94 8.85 -11.91
CA ARG A 361 19.73 9.10 -13.13
C ARG A 361 21.24 9.16 -12.90
N ASN A 362 21.74 9.17 -11.65
CA ASN A 362 23.17 9.36 -11.35
C ASN A 362 23.85 8.39 -10.35
N MET A 363 23.21 7.31 -9.86
CA MET A 363 23.87 6.12 -9.26
C MET A 363 22.85 5.15 -8.64
N LEU A 364 23.21 3.85 -8.62
CA LEU A 364 22.61 2.65 -8.00
C LEU A 364 21.14 2.72 -7.51
N THR A 365 20.34 1.82 -8.08
CA THR A 365 18.96 1.45 -7.71
C THR A 365 18.76 1.34 -6.19
N ARG A 366 17.71 1.98 -5.66
CA ARG A 366 17.28 1.86 -4.25
C ARG A 366 15.86 1.32 -4.18
N LEU A 367 15.65 0.29 -3.37
CA LEU A 367 14.34 -0.08 -2.82
C LEU A 367 14.07 0.89 -1.67
N VAL A 368 13.03 1.69 -1.76
CA VAL A 368 12.63 2.60 -0.67
C VAL A 368 11.35 2.05 -0.06
N ILE A 369 11.45 1.61 1.19
CA ILE A 369 10.30 1.28 2.03
C ILE A 369 10.05 2.52 2.88
N TRP A 370 8.92 3.20 2.64
CA TRP A 370 8.55 4.39 3.40
C TRP A 370 7.54 4.01 4.48
N ASN A 371 7.76 4.44 5.72
CA ASN A 371 6.79 4.31 6.80
C ASN A 371 6.07 5.66 6.94
N ALA A 372 4.77 5.67 6.65
CA ALA A 372 3.92 6.81 6.93
C ALA A 372 3.20 6.55 8.24
N THR A 373 3.68 7.17 9.32
CA THR A 373 2.93 7.22 10.59
C THR A 373 1.72 8.12 10.40
N TRP A 374 0.54 7.50 10.42
CA TRP A 374 -0.73 8.20 10.51
C TRP A 374 -0.87 8.87 11.88
N GLN A 375 -0.87 10.20 11.90
CA GLN A 375 -1.64 10.90 12.91
C GLN A 375 -3.03 11.12 12.31
N LEU A 376 -4.02 10.37 12.81
CA LEU A 376 -5.36 10.90 12.90
C LEU A 376 -5.23 12.21 13.70
N ALA A 377 -5.21 13.35 12.99
CA ALA A 377 -5.59 14.59 13.62
C ALA A 377 -6.95 14.30 14.26
N LYS A 378 -7.05 14.47 15.58
CA LYS A 378 -8.32 14.42 16.29
C LYS A 378 -9.24 15.47 15.69
N THR A 379 -9.96 15.11 14.66
CA THR A 379 -11.29 15.61 14.31
C THR A 379 -12.23 14.47 14.67
N TRP A 380 -12.36 14.24 15.97
CA TRP A 380 -13.59 13.68 16.49
C TRP A 380 -14.68 14.75 16.38
#